data_AF-A0A966L1V5-F1
#
_entry.id   AF-A0A966L1V5-F1
#
_cell.length_a   1.000
_cell.length_b   1.000
_cell.length_c   1.000
_cell.angle_alpha   90.00
_cell.angle_beta   90.00
_cell.angle_gamma   90.00
#
_symmetry.space_group_name_H-M   'P 1'
#
loop_
_entity.id
_entity.type
_entity.pdbx_description
1 polymer ?
#
loop_
_entity_poly.entity_id
_entity_poly.type
_entity_poly.pdbx_seq_one_letter_code
_entity_poly.pdbx_strand_id
1 'polypeptide(L)'
;MLREDFEILEKQQLSPFASLSTNSRGRTIAEEKDTYRTEYQRDFDRIIYSKAFRRLQYKTQVFIAPKGDHYRNRLTHTLEVMTISRSISRALRLNPDLTEAISLGHDLGHSPFGHAGEDALNKKSKEYDPDSHFFHPEQSLRVVD
;
A
#
# COMPACT_ATOMS: atom_id res chain seq x y z
N MET A 1 1.30 -25.53 3.70
CA MET A 1 2.56 -24.98 3.19
C MET A 1 3.11 -24.06 4.28
N LEU A 2 4.35 -24.29 4.70
CA LEU A 2 5.02 -23.45 5.69
C LEU A 2 5.59 -22.20 5.00
N ARG A 3 5.96 -21.18 5.79
CA ARG A 3 6.65 -19.98 5.29
C ARG A 3 7.85 -20.34 4.41
N GLU A 4 8.67 -21.29 4.88
CA GLU A 4 9.91 -21.69 4.22
C GLU A 4 9.67 -22.32 2.84
N ASP A 5 8.55 -23.02 2.66
CA ASP A 5 8.16 -23.56 1.37
C ASP A 5 7.90 -22.43 0.36
N PHE A 6 7.19 -21.35 0.78
CA PHE A 6 6.98 -20.17 -0.07
C PHE A 6 8.29 -19.48 -0.41
N GLU A 7 9.17 -19.28 0.58
CA GLU A 7 10.50 -18.68 0.41
C GLU A 7 11.38 -19.46 -0.59
N ILE A 8 11.28 -20.80 -0.59
CA ILE A 8 11.97 -21.67 -1.56
C ILE A 8 11.36 -21.51 -2.96
N LEU A 9 10.03 -21.51 -3.07
CA LEU A 9 9.34 -21.32 -4.36
C LEU A 9 9.66 -19.95 -4.96
N GLU A 10 9.71 -18.89 -4.16
CA GLU A 10 10.12 -17.55 -4.61
C GLU A 10 11.51 -17.59 -5.27
N LYS A 11 12.50 -18.22 -4.60
CA LYS A 11 13.88 -18.34 -5.12
C LYS A 11 13.96 -19.13 -6.43
N GLN A 12 13.10 -20.12 -6.60
CA GLN A 12 13.12 -21.00 -7.77
C GLN A 12 12.35 -20.43 -8.97
N GLN A 13 11.27 -19.69 -8.71
CA GLN A 13 10.30 -19.33 -9.74
C GLN A 13 10.35 -17.86 -10.14
N LEU A 14 10.77 -16.96 -9.25
CA LEU A 14 10.82 -15.54 -9.55
C LEU A 14 12.03 -15.17 -10.42
N SER A 15 11.90 -14.04 -11.10
CA SER A 15 12.97 -13.41 -11.87
C SER A 15 14.19 -13.13 -10.97
N PRO A 16 15.43 -13.21 -11.48
CA PRO A 16 16.62 -12.77 -10.74
C PRO A 16 16.57 -11.31 -10.27
N PHE A 17 15.71 -10.49 -10.89
CA PHE A 17 15.49 -9.09 -10.53
C PHE A 17 14.35 -8.90 -9.52
N ALA A 18 13.65 -9.97 -9.12
CA ALA A 18 12.58 -9.89 -8.14
C ALA A 18 13.12 -9.73 -6.72
N SER A 19 12.38 -9.02 -5.87
CA SER A 19 12.66 -8.99 -4.44
C SER A 19 12.16 -10.28 -3.79
N LEU A 20 13.02 -10.97 -3.04
CA LEU A 20 12.67 -12.19 -2.32
C LEU A 20 12.33 -11.83 -0.87
N SER A 21 11.29 -12.44 -0.32
CA SER A 21 10.90 -12.21 1.08
C SER A 21 12.01 -12.59 2.06
N THR A 22 12.81 -13.62 1.73
CA THR A 22 14.02 -14.00 2.47
C THR A 22 15.11 -12.93 2.52
N ASN A 23 15.13 -12.01 1.55
CA ASN A 23 16.09 -10.92 1.45
C ASN A 23 15.52 -9.60 1.99
N SER A 24 14.37 -9.66 2.67
CA SER A 24 13.83 -8.49 3.38
C SER A 24 14.86 -7.94 4.36
N ARG A 25 14.92 -6.61 4.47
CA ARG A 25 15.75 -5.93 5.47
C ARG A 25 15.18 -6.06 6.89
N GLY A 26 14.02 -6.71 7.04
CA GLY A 26 13.31 -6.84 8.31
C GLY A 26 12.49 -5.61 8.65
N ARG A 27 12.09 -5.53 9.91
CA ARG A 27 11.23 -4.48 10.48
C ARG A 27 12.03 -3.66 11.49
N THR A 28 11.60 -2.42 11.74
CA THR A 28 12.22 -1.53 12.74
C THR A 28 12.22 -2.17 14.13
N ILE A 29 11.12 -2.82 14.50
CA ILE A 29 11.02 -3.64 15.71
C ILE A 29 11.20 -5.09 15.29
N ALA A 30 12.18 -5.78 15.87
CA ALA A 30 12.40 -7.19 15.60
C ALA A 30 11.19 -8.02 16.06
N GLU A 31 10.74 -8.91 15.18
CA GLU A 31 9.63 -9.80 15.44
C GLU A 31 10.01 -11.23 15.07
N GLU A 32 9.50 -12.20 15.81
CA GLU A 32 9.58 -13.61 15.43
C GLU A 32 8.93 -13.83 14.05
N LYS A 33 9.55 -14.70 13.24
CA LYS A 33 9.01 -15.02 11.91
C LYS A 33 7.74 -15.86 12.06
N ASP A 34 6.74 -15.58 11.23
CA ASP A 34 5.48 -16.34 11.21
C ASP A 34 5.70 -17.76 10.66
N THR A 35 5.02 -18.76 11.22
CA THR A 35 5.14 -20.16 10.81
C THR A 35 4.71 -20.41 9.36
N TYR A 36 3.71 -19.65 8.88
CA TYR A 36 3.03 -19.92 7.61
C TYR A 36 3.22 -18.82 6.56
N ARG A 37 3.38 -17.57 6.98
CA ARG A 37 3.40 -16.41 6.08
C ARG A 37 4.78 -15.82 5.90
N THR A 38 5.11 -15.44 4.66
CA THR A 38 6.31 -14.65 4.34
C THR A 38 6.18 -13.23 4.89
N GLU A 39 7.29 -12.49 4.98
CA GLU A 39 7.26 -11.11 5.47
C GLU A 39 6.33 -10.20 4.63
N TYR A 40 6.27 -10.40 3.31
CA TYR A 40 5.41 -9.60 2.43
C TYR A 40 3.93 -9.98 2.54
N GLN A 41 3.61 -11.26 2.78
CA GLN A 41 2.24 -11.70 3.08
C GLN A 41 1.76 -11.10 4.41
N ARG A 42 2.65 -11.02 5.41
CA ARG A 42 2.35 -10.36 6.68
C ARG A 42 2.07 -8.87 6.50
N ASP A 43 2.83 -8.19 5.63
CA ASP A 43 2.61 -6.77 5.32
C ASP A 43 1.26 -6.54 4.64
N PHE A 44 0.94 -7.35 3.64
CA PHE A 44 -0.37 -7.35 2.98
C PHE A 44 -1.51 -7.47 4.00
N ASP A 45 -1.45 -8.48 4.89
CA ASP A 45 -2.47 -8.72 5.90
C ASP A 45 -2.60 -7.55 6.89
N ARG A 46 -1.48 -6.98 7.34
CA ARG A 46 -1.51 -5.84 8.28
C ARG A 46 -2.17 -4.63 7.64
N ILE A 47 -1.84 -4.34 6.38
CA ILE A 47 -2.39 -3.21 5.65
C ILE A 47 -3.90 -3.39 5.43
N ILE A 48 -4.34 -4.54 4.92
CA ILE A 48 -5.75 -4.78 4.57
C ILE A 48 -6.67 -4.69 5.81
N TYR A 49 -6.18 -5.13 6.98
CA TYR A 49 -6.95 -5.06 8.23
C TYR A 49 -6.85 -3.73 8.97
N SER A 50 -5.97 -2.81 8.53
CA SER A 50 -5.74 -1.53 9.18
C SER A 50 -6.97 -0.61 9.16
N LYS A 51 -7.09 0.25 10.18
CA LYS A 51 -8.14 1.29 10.21
C LYS A 51 -7.98 2.28 9.05
N ALA A 52 -6.75 2.55 8.64
CA ALA A 52 -6.46 3.47 7.53
C ALA A 52 -7.00 2.94 6.21
N PHE A 53 -6.78 1.66 5.91
CA PHE A 53 -7.30 1.03 4.70
C PHE A 53 -8.82 1.02 4.68
N ARG A 54 -9.47 0.66 5.80
CA ARG A 54 -10.94 0.72 5.92
C ARG A 54 -11.50 2.11 5.68
N ARG A 55 -10.79 3.17 6.09
CA ARG A 55 -11.22 4.56 5.86
C ARG A 55 -11.20 4.97 4.39
N LEU A 56 -10.47 4.26 3.51
CA LEU A 56 -10.49 4.52 2.07
C LEU A 56 -11.89 4.32 1.46
N GLN A 57 -12.73 3.47 2.06
CA GLN A 57 -14.13 3.30 1.64
C GLN A 57 -14.92 4.62 1.68
N TYR A 58 -14.58 5.50 2.61
CA TYR A 58 -15.28 6.77 2.86
C TYR A 58 -14.55 7.98 2.26
N LYS A 59 -13.50 7.76 1.45
CA LYS A 59 -12.77 8.83 0.74
C LYS A 59 -13.04 8.73 -0.76
N THR A 60 -13.59 9.80 -1.35
CA THR A 60 -13.83 9.86 -2.78
C THR A 60 -12.54 10.12 -3.56
N GLN A 61 -12.49 9.62 -4.81
CA GLN A 61 -11.47 9.98 -5.77
C GLN A 61 -12.00 11.17 -6.61
N VAL A 62 -11.54 12.39 -6.29
CA VAL A 62 -11.57 13.63 -7.12
C VAL A 62 -12.81 13.88 -8.02
N PHE A 63 -14.04 13.57 -7.59
CA PHE A 63 -15.24 13.96 -8.35
C PHE A 63 -16.29 14.69 -7.51
N ILE A 64 -16.51 15.95 -7.89
CA ILE A 64 -17.75 16.70 -7.70
C ILE A 64 -18.82 15.94 -8.49
N ALA A 65 -19.83 15.42 -7.79
CA ALA A 65 -20.86 14.54 -8.32
C ALA A 65 -21.48 14.98 -9.68
N PRO A 66 -21.24 14.24 -10.78
CA PRO A 66 -22.09 14.29 -11.96
C PRO A 66 -22.97 13.03 -11.98
N LYS A 67 -24.28 13.19 -12.20
CA LYS A 67 -25.31 12.12 -12.27
C LYS A 67 -24.80 10.76 -12.79
N GLY A 68 -24.70 9.75 -11.91
CA GLY A 68 -24.50 8.34 -12.30
C GLY A 68 -24.06 7.43 -11.14
N ASP A 69 -24.49 6.15 -11.15
CA ASP A 69 -24.37 5.20 -10.01
C ASP A 69 -23.00 4.49 -9.84
N HIS A 70 -22.00 4.78 -10.68
CA HIS A 70 -20.70 4.10 -10.63
C HIS A 70 -19.61 5.01 -10.03
N TYR A 71 -19.67 5.26 -8.74
CA TYR A 71 -18.67 6.05 -8.03
C TYR A 71 -17.45 5.21 -7.66
N ARG A 72 -16.26 5.67 -8.06
CA ARG A 72 -14.98 5.16 -7.54
C ARG A 72 -14.61 5.91 -6.26
N ASN A 73 -14.46 5.17 -5.17
CA ASN A 73 -13.79 5.65 -3.97
C ASN A 73 -12.32 5.19 -3.98
N ARG A 74 -11.53 5.68 -3.02
CA ARG A 74 -10.10 5.33 -2.91
C ARG A 74 -9.90 3.84 -2.68
N LEU A 75 -10.84 3.17 -2.00
CA LEU A 75 -10.79 1.72 -1.82
C LEU A 75 -10.90 1.00 -3.17
N THR A 76 -11.89 1.34 -4.00
CA THR A 76 -12.05 0.73 -5.33
C THR A 76 -10.85 1.03 -6.24
N HIS A 77 -10.32 2.24 -6.20
CA HIS A 77 -9.10 2.60 -6.92
C HIS A 77 -7.91 1.73 -6.47
N THR A 78 -7.72 1.59 -5.16
CA THR A 78 -6.62 0.80 -4.58
C THR A 78 -6.72 -0.68 -4.98
N LEU A 79 -7.93 -1.23 -5.00
CA LEU A 79 -8.17 -2.61 -5.44
C LEU A 79 -7.94 -2.81 -6.95
N GLU A 80 -8.28 -1.82 -7.78
CA GLU A 80 -7.97 -1.81 -9.22
C GLU A 80 -6.45 -1.76 -9.45
N VAL A 81 -5.75 -0.87 -8.75
CA VAL A 81 -4.27 -0.76 -8.80
C VAL A 81 -3.63 -2.08 -8.38
N MET A 82 -4.04 -2.67 -7.25
CA MET A 82 -3.55 -3.97 -6.76
C MET A 82 -3.75 -5.08 -7.81
N THR A 83 -4.92 -5.13 -8.46
CA THR A 83 -5.22 -6.18 -9.42
C THR A 83 -4.36 -6.05 -10.69
N ILE A 84 -4.20 -4.82 -11.19
CA ILE A 84 -3.37 -4.53 -12.37
C ILE A 84 -1.89 -4.78 -12.07
N SER A 85 -1.39 -4.26 -10.94
CA SER A 85 0.01 -4.39 -10.54
C SER A 85 0.39 -5.85 -10.29
N ARG A 86 -0.47 -6.65 -9.64
CA ARG A 86 -0.27 -8.10 -9.50
C ARG A 86 -0.17 -8.79 -10.86
N SER A 87 -1.04 -8.44 -11.80
CA SER A 87 -1.04 -9.04 -13.15
C SER A 87 0.30 -8.80 -13.86
N ILE A 88 0.78 -7.56 -13.80
CA ILE A 88 2.09 -7.17 -14.35
C ILE A 88 3.22 -7.91 -13.60
N SER A 89 3.18 -7.94 -12.27
CA SER A 89 4.18 -8.62 -11.43
C SER A 89 4.29 -10.10 -11.81
N ARG A 90 3.16 -10.80 -11.94
CA ARG A 90 3.14 -12.22 -12.33
C ARG A 90 3.68 -12.44 -13.74
N ALA A 91 3.30 -11.59 -14.70
CA ALA A 91 3.80 -11.68 -16.07
C ALA A 91 5.33 -11.51 -16.15
N LEU A 92 5.89 -10.65 -15.30
CA LEU A 92 7.33 -10.39 -15.21
C LEU A 92 8.06 -11.32 -14.21
N ARG A 93 7.35 -12.24 -13.56
CA ARG A 93 7.85 -13.08 -12.46
C ARG A 93 8.49 -12.27 -11.33
N LEU A 94 7.96 -11.08 -11.04
CA LEU A 94 8.27 -10.31 -9.83
C LEU A 94 7.44 -10.82 -8.65
N ASN A 95 7.79 -10.40 -7.43
CA ASN A 95 7.11 -10.85 -6.22
C ASN A 95 5.68 -10.24 -6.12
N PRO A 96 4.63 -11.06 -6.27
CA PRO A 96 3.26 -10.55 -6.26
C PRO A 96 2.82 -10.09 -4.87
N ASP A 97 3.26 -10.77 -3.80
CA ASP A 97 2.85 -10.44 -2.43
C ASP A 97 3.39 -9.07 -2.03
N LEU A 98 4.65 -8.76 -2.37
CA LEU A 98 5.22 -7.42 -2.19
C LEU A 98 4.49 -6.37 -3.02
N THR A 99 4.19 -6.68 -4.29
CA THR A 99 3.50 -5.76 -5.20
C THR A 99 2.11 -5.41 -4.69
N GLU A 100 1.36 -6.39 -4.20
CA GLU A 100 0.05 -6.18 -3.61
C GLU A 100 0.14 -5.38 -2.30
N ALA A 101 1.09 -5.70 -1.41
CA ALA A 101 1.29 -4.94 -0.18
C ALA A 101 1.57 -3.45 -0.45
N ILE A 102 2.47 -3.14 -1.39
CA ILE A 102 2.77 -1.76 -1.82
C ILE A 102 1.50 -1.11 -2.38
N SER A 103 0.77 -1.84 -3.23
CA SER A 103 -0.46 -1.32 -3.84
C SER A 103 -1.52 -0.99 -2.79
N LEU A 104 -1.70 -1.81 -1.75
CA LEU A 104 -2.63 -1.50 -0.67
C LEU A 104 -2.16 -0.33 0.21
N GLY A 105 -0.85 -0.18 0.39
CA GLY A 105 -0.23 0.83 1.25
C GLY A 105 -0.14 2.22 0.65
N HIS A 106 -0.08 2.34 -0.69
CA HIS A 106 0.31 3.60 -1.34
C HIS A 106 -0.61 4.79 -1.03
N ASP A 107 -1.92 4.53 -0.88
CA ASP A 107 -2.94 5.58 -0.78
C ASP A 107 -3.50 5.81 0.64
N LEU A 108 -2.93 5.16 1.65
CA LEU A 108 -3.44 5.20 3.04
C LEU A 108 -3.45 6.62 3.63
N GLY A 109 -2.42 7.39 3.30
CA GLY A 109 -2.16 8.73 3.82
C GLY A 109 -2.99 9.83 3.18
N HIS A 110 -3.78 9.51 2.16
CA HIS A 110 -4.47 10.56 1.41
C HIS A 110 -5.44 11.35 2.29
N SER A 111 -5.37 12.67 2.19
CA SER A 111 -6.33 13.60 2.80
C SER A 111 -7.78 13.36 2.31
N PRO A 112 -8.79 13.77 3.10
CA PRO A 112 -10.15 13.95 2.58
C PRO A 112 -10.16 14.87 1.36
N PHE A 113 -11.13 14.72 0.46
CA PHE A 113 -11.28 15.54 -0.77
C PHE A 113 -10.15 15.43 -1.80
N GLY A 114 -9.29 14.43 -1.68
CA GLY A 114 -8.23 14.20 -2.66
C GLY A 114 -7.20 15.33 -2.70
N HIS A 115 -6.65 15.63 -3.87
CA HIS A 115 -5.56 16.61 -4.00
C HIS A 115 -5.94 17.99 -3.44
N ALA A 116 -7.21 18.40 -3.56
CA ALA A 116 -7.68 19.65 -2.95
C ALA A 116 -7.48 19.68 -1.43
N GLY A 117 -7.70 18.56 -0.74
CA GLY A 117 -7.45 18.47 0.70
C GLY A 117 -5.96 18.36 1.04
N GLU A 118 -5.16 17.74 0.16
CA GLU A 118 -3.70 17.68 0.31
C GLU A 118 -3.10 19.08 0.19
N ASP A 119 -3.48 19.83 -0.84
CA ASP A 119 -3.06 21.21 -1.06
C ASP A 119 -3.48 22.12 0.08
N ALA A 120 -4.71 21.98 0.57
CA ALA A 120 -5.22 22.74 1.71
C ALA A 120 -4.43 22.45 3.00
N LEU A 121 -4.13 21.18 3.28
CA LEU A 121 -3.34 20.79 4.45
C LEU A 121 -1.90 21.27 4.33
N ASN A 122 -1.27 21.14 3.15
CA ASN A 122 0.09 21.58 2.90
C ASN A 122 0.24 23.10 3.02
N LYS A 123 -0.73 23.86 2.49
CA LYS A 123 -0.77 25.31 2.69
C LYS A 123 -0.88 25.63 4.18
N LYS A 124 -1.79 24.95 4.89
CA LYS A 124 -2.01 25.23 6.31
C LYS A 124 -0.82 24.85 7.18
N SER A 125 -0.12 23.75 6.89
CA SER A 125 1.09 23.38 7.62
C SER A 125 2.16 24.46 7.47
N LYS A 126 2.38 24.96 6.25
CA LYS A 126 3.33 26.04 5.96
C LYS A 126 3.02 27.38 6.64
N GLU A 127 1.74 27.65 6.90
CA GLU A 127 1.34 28.82 7.70
C GLU A 127 1.74 28.69 9.18
N TYR A 128 1.83 27.47 9.72
CA TYR A 128 2.25 27.21 11.10
C TYR A 128 3.77 27.06 11.23
N ASP A 129 4.39 26.37 10.28
CA ASP A 129 5.83 26.11 10.21
C ASP A 129 6.27 26.16 8.74
N PRO A 130 7.04 27.18 8.31
CA PRO A 130 7.46 27.35 6.92
C PRO A 130 8.24 26.18 6.33
N ASP A 131 8.92 25.40 7.17
CA ASP A 131 9.72 24.24 6.75
C ASP A 131 8.89 22.94 6.66
N SER A 132 7.63 22.98 7.11
CA SER A 132 6.73 21.84 7.05
C SER A 132 6.06 21.67 5.69
N HIS A 133 5.66 20.44 5.37
CA HIS A 133 4.79 20.14 4.24
C HIS A 133 3.86 18.97 4.55
N PHE A 134 2.81 18.86 3.77
CA PHE A 134 1.94 17.69 3.77
C PHE A 134 2.01 17.03 2.39
N PHE A 135 2.39 15.75 2.37
CA PHE A 135 2.48 14.95 1.14
C PHE A 135 1.94 13.55 1.42
N HIS A 136 0.95 13.11 0.65
CA HIS A 136 0.22 11.88 0.97
C HIS A 136 1.08 10.61 1.01
N PRO A 137 2.15 10.40 0.20
CA PRO A 137 2.98 9.22 0.29
C PRO A 137 3.77 9.14 1.60
N GLU A 138 4.29 10.26 2.08
CA GLU A 138 4.94 10.34 3.41
C GLU A 138 3.93 10.10 4.53
N GLN A 139 2.73 10.65 4.36
CA GLN A 139 1.64 10.41 5.29
C GLN A 139 1.15 8.94 5.24
N SER A 140 1.26 8.25 4.11
CA SER A 140 0.98 6.81 4.00
C SER A 140 1.99 6.01 4.81
N LEU A 141 3.29 6.35 4.70
CA LEU A 141 4.36 5.75 5.50
C LEU A 141 4.12 5.96 7.00
N ARG A 142 3.86 7.21 7.43
CA ARG A 142 3.57 7.56 8.83
C ARG A 142 2.37 6.80 9.44
N VAL A 143 1.47 6.30 8.61
CA VAL A 143 0.27 5.58 9.06
C VAL A 143 0.54 4.08 9.26
N VAL A 144 1.57 3.53 8.60
CA VAL A 144 1.90 2.10 8.65
C VAL A 144 3.15 1.77 9.46
N ASP A 145 4.06 2.73 9.64
CA ASP A 145 5.19 2.66 10.60
C ASP A 145 4.73 2.91 12.05
#